data_AF-A0A3M1RNS9-F1
#
_entry.id   AF-A0A3M1RNS9-F1
#
_cell.length_a   1.000
_cell.length_b   1.000
_cell.length_c   1.000
_cell.angle_alpha   90.00
_cell.angle_beta   90.00
_cell.angle_gamma   90.00
#
_symmetry.space_group_name_H-M   'P 1'
#
loop_
_entity.id
_entity.type
_entity.pdbx_description
1 polymer ?
#
loop_
_entity_poly.entity_id
_entity_poly.type
_entity_poly.pdbx_seq_one_letter_code
_entity_poly.pdbx_strand_id
1 'polypeptide(L)'
;VEGVPGSTARDQSRAKADKMAELKQYGLHRHFTGSSSVLMFGGGIKRGYLHGETAEERPLLVTRDPVSISDLHATIYTAMGISPRTAFEIEKRPFYVTENGEGKPVEELFA
;
A
#
# COMPACT_ATOMS: atom_id res chain seq x y z
N VAL A 1 -0.18 -7.83 14.57
CA VAL A 1 0.64 -8.25 13.43
C VAL A 1 1.97 -7.50 13.51
N GLU A 2 3.12 -8.15 13.30
CA GLU A 2 4.43 -7.44 13.26
C GLU A 2 4.38 -6.34 12.21
N GLY A 3 5.01 -5.21 12.48
CA GLY A 3 4.96 -4.06 11.58
C GLY A 3 3.69 -3.19 11.72
N VAL A 4 2.67 -3.64 12.45
CA VAL A 4 1.56 -2.78 12.85
C VAL A 4 1.95 -2.02 14.11
N PRO A 5 1.88 -0.67 14.13
CA PRO A 5 2.12 0.12 15.33
C PRO A 5 1.27 -0.39 16.50
N GLY A 6 1.91 -0.72 17.63
CA GLY A 6 1.24 -1.18 18.85
C GLY A 6 0.96 -2.70 18.96
N SER A 7 1.44 -3.54 18.03
CA SER A 7 1.21 -4.99 18.14
C SER A 7 2.21 -5.73 19.03
N THR A 8 1.72 -6.73 19.78
CA THR A 8 2.51 -7.67 20.62
C THR A 8 2.72 -9.05 19.98
N ALA A 9 2.41 -9.21 18.68
CA ALA A 9 2.46 -10.50 18.01
C ALA A 9 3.90 -11.09 18.02
N ARG A 10 4.06 -12.26 18.67
CA ARG A 10 5.36 -12.93 18.87
C ARG A 10 5.72 -13.92 17.78
N ASP A 11 4.74 -14.34 16.99
CA ASP A 11 4.93 -15.39 15.99
C ASP A 11 5.55 -14.76 14.75
N GLN A 12 6.87 -14.90 14.62
CA GLN A 12 7.63 -14.47 13.45
C GLN A 12 8.66 -15.51 13.03
N SER A 13 9.21 -15.32 11.81
CA SER A 13 10.18 -16.19 11.14
C SER A 13 11.07 -16.99 12.11
N ARG A 14 11.23 -18.29 11.85
CA ARG A 14 12.15 -19.16 12.61
C ARG A 14 13.61 -18.69 12.53
N ALA A 15 13.92 -17.77 11.61
CA ALA A 15 15.20 -17.08 11.50
C ALA A 15 15.09 -15.61 11.96
N LYS A 16 14.76 -15.39 13.24
CA LYS A 16 14.69 -14.04 13.83
C LYS A 16 16.07 -13.38 13.82
N ALA A 17 16.17 -12.18 13.27
CA ALA A 17 17.36 -11.33 13.32
C ALA A 17 16.96 -9.86 13.22
N ASP A 18 17.81 -8.98 13.79
CA ASP A 18 17.64 -7.53 13.68
C ASP A 18 18.18 -6.99 12.35
N LYS A 19 19.13 -7.71 11.74
CA LYS A 19 19.70 -7.42 10.42
C LYS A 19 19.51 -8.58 9.46
N MET A 20 19.28 -8.25 8.22
CA MET A 20 19.12 -9.17 7.11
C MET A 20 20.50 -9.44 6.49
N ALA A 21 21.10 -10.59 6.81
CA ALA A 21 22.41 -11.04 6.36
C ALA A 21 22.37 -12.39 5.61
N GLU A 22 21.36 -13.22 5.85
CA GLU A 22 21.21 -14.55 5.26
C GLU A 22 19.94 -14.65 4.42
N LEU A 23 19.99 -15.40 3.30
CA LEU A 23 18.83 -15.60 2.41
C LEU A 23 17.56 -16.07 3.13
N LYS A 24 17.70 -16.91 4.17
CA LYS A 24 16.56 -17.42 4.98
C LYS A 24 15.81 -16.34 5.78
N GLN A 25 16.40 -15.16 5.92
CA GLN A 25 15.78 -14.02 6.58
C GLN A 25 14.88 -13.23 5.62
N TYR A 26 15.13 -13.36 4.30
CA TYR A 26 14.31 -12.79 3.23
C TYR A 26 13.13 -13.73 2.87
N GLY A 27 12.05 -13.17 2.32
CA GLY A 27 10.90 -13.96 1.85
C GLY A 27 9.91 -14.37 2.93
N LEU A 28 9.69 -13.49 3.93
CA LEU A 28 8.70 -13.63 5.01
C LEU A 28 7.39 -14.28 4.49
N HIS A 29 7.21 -15.57 4.75
CA HIS A 29 6.17 -16.40 4.13
C HIS A 29 4.78 -16.22 4.77
N ARG A 30 4.49 -15.03 5.31
CA ARG A 30 3.26 -14.72 6.04
C ARG A 30 2.51 -13.57 5.39
N HIS A 31 1.18 -13.66 5.43
CA HIS A 31 0.21 -12.84 4.70
C HIS A 31 0.21 -11.32 4.95
N PHE A 32 1.09 -10.79 5.81
CA PHE A 32 1.03 -9.40 6.26
C PHE A 32 2.42 -8.79 6.45
N THR A 33 3.17 -8.62 5.37
CA THR A 33 4.28 -7.66 5.36
C THR A 33 3.66 -6.26 5.51
N GLY A 34 4.19 -5.42 6.41
CA GLY A 34 3.63 -4.07 6.66
C GLY A 34 3.87 -3.08 5.51
N SER A 35 4.17 -3.58 4.33
CA SER A 35 4.42 -2.85 3.09
C SER A 35 4.23 -3.78 1.89
N SER A 36 3.98 -3.18 0.74
CA SER A 36 3.89 -3.83 -0.57
C SER A 36 4.42 -2.86 -1.63
N SER A 37 4.79 -3.39 -2.79
CA SER A 37 5.17 -2.59 -3.96
C SER A 37 4.18 -2.80 -5.08
N VAL A 38 3.79 -1.73 -5.76
CA VAL A 38 2.84 -1.75 -6.88
C VAL A 38 3.49 -1.10 -8.09
N LEU A 39 3.43 -1.76 -9.25
CA LEU A 39 3.81 -1.18 -10.53
C LEU A 39 2.57 -0.59 -11.19
N MET A 40 2.64 0.68 -11.59
CA MET A 40 1.61 1.35 -12.38
C MET A 40 2.19 1.78 -13.74
N PHE A 41 1.41 1.61 -14.80
CA PHE A 41 1.77 2.04 -16.16
C PHE A 41 0.52 2.44 -16.96
N GLY A 42 0.66 3.42 -17.86
CA GLY A 42 -0.47 3.99 -18.59
C GLY A 42 -1.25 5.03 -17.77
N GLY A 43 -2.42 5.47 -18.26
CA GLY A 43 -3.33 6.34 -17.50
C GLY A 43 -2.74 7.69 -17.06
N GLY A 44 -1.73 8.21 -17.78
CA GLY A 44 -1.05 9.47 -17.43
C GLY A 44 0.00 9.36 -16.31
N ILE A 45 0.35 8.15 -15.85
CA ILE A 45 1.36 7.95 -14.80
C ILE A 45 2.78 8.25 -15.33
N LYS A 46 3.60 8.91 -14.50
CA LYS A 46 5.00 9.26 -14.80
C LYS A 46 5.82 8.01 -15.14
N ARG A 47 6.60 8.11 -16.22
CA ARG A 47 7.56 7.06 -16.61
C ARG A 47 8.82 7.14 -15.78
N GLY A 48 9.27 6.00 -15.23
CA GLY A 48 10.55 5.90 -14.52
C GLY A 48 10.57 6.64 -13.18
N TYR A 49 9.40 6.86 -12.58
CA TYR A 49 9.26 7.50 -11.28
C TYR A 49 9.10 6.47 -10.17
N LEU A 50 9.79 6.68 -9.05
CA LEU A 50 9.68 5.88 -7.84
C LEU A 50 9.03 6.74 -6.75
N HIS A 51 7.96 6.23 -6.14
CA HIS A 51 7.23 6.90 -5.07
C HIS A 51 7.31 6.08 -3.78
N GLY A 52 7.58 6.75 -2.66
CA GLY A 52 7.74 6.13 -1.36
C GLY A 52 9.03 5.35 -1.16
N GLU A 53 9.18 4.78 0.03
CA GLU A 53 10.32 3.98 0.45
C GLU A 53 9.91 3.01 1.55
N THR A 54 10.57 1.86 1.62
CA THR A 54 10.48 0.92 2.75
C THR A 54 11.85 0.78 3.42
N ALA A 55 11.86 0.54 4.73
CA ALA A 55 13.08 0.28 5.47
C ALA A 55 13.90 -0.87 4.86
N GLU A 56 15.22 -0.72 4.83
CA GLU A 56 16.16 -1.73 4.32
C GLU A 56 16.20 -2.99 5.21
N GLU A 57 15.86 -2.82 6.48
CA GLU A 57 15.92 -3.84 7.53
C GLU A 57 14.53 -4.14 8.09
N ARG A 58 14.40 -5.26 8.82
CA ARG A 58 13.13 -5.63 9.48
C ARG A 58 12.64 -4.50 10.39
N PRO A 59 11.34 -4.18 10.41
CA PRO A 59 10.21 -4.94 9.83
C PRO A 59 9.82 -4.56 8.39
N LEU A 60 10.71 -3.91 7.62
CA LEU A 60 10.48 -3.55 6.21
C LEU A 60 9.25 -2.63 6.02
N LEU A 61 8.99 -1.75 6.99
CA LEU A 61 7.86 -0.83 6.94
C LEU A 61 8.10 0.32 6.00
N VAL A 62 7.00 0.92 5.53
CA VAL A 62 7.03 2.16 4.75
C VAL A 62 7.64 3.28 5.59
N THR A 63 8.70 3.92 5.09
CA THR A 63 9.45 5.00 5.74
C THR A 63 9.19 6.36 5.13
N ARG A 64 8.77 6.42 3.87
CA ARG A 64 8.50 7.67 3.14
C ARG A 64 7.29 7.51 2.21
N ASP A 65 6.54 8.60 2.04
CA ASP A 65 5.38 8.76 1.15
C ASP A 65 4.44 7.54 1.15
N PRO A 66 3.80 7.21 2.29
CA PRO A 66 2.94 6.05 2.38
C PRO A 66 1.68 6.23 1.54
N VAL A 67 1.36 5.18 0.77
CA VAL A 67 0.12 5.10 0.00
C VAL A 67 -0.80 4.09 0.65
N SER A 68 -1.97 4.54 1.10
CA SER A 68 -3.01 3.65 1.60
C SER A 68 -3.68 2.89 0.46
N ILE A 69 -4.36 1.78 0.75
CA ILE A 69 -5.13 1.05 -0.27
C ILE A 69 -6.27 1.91 -0.83
N SER A 70 -6.90 2.72 0.02
CA SER A 70 -7.96 3.64 -0.39
C SER A 70 -7.44 4.70 -1.38
N ASP A 71 -6.26 5.28 -1.10
CA ASP A 71 -5.62 6.28 -1.97
C ASP A 71 -5.07 5.67 -3.26
N LEU A 72 -4.57 4.43 -3.22
CA LEU A 72 -4.21 3.68 -4.43
C LEU A 72 -5.42 3.45 -5.34
N HIS A 73 -6.56 3.03 -4.78
CA HIS A 73 -7.80 2.90 -5.54
C HIS A 73 -8.24 4.26 -6.11
N ALA A 74 -8.21 5.34 -5.32
CA ALA A 74 -8.53 6.68 -5.78
C ALA A 74 -7.64 7.14 -6.94
N THR A 75 -6.34 6.82 -6.87
CA THR A 75 -5.37 7.09 -7.94
C THR A 75 -5.74 6.35 -9.22
N ILE A 76 -6.04 5.06 -9.13
CA ILE A 76 -6.44 4.25 -10.29
C ILE A 76 -7.72 4.79 -10.93
N TYR A 77 -8.76 5.09 -10.14
CA TYR A 77 -10.00 5.67 -10.66
C TYR A 77 -9.77 7.02 -11.34
N THR A 78 -8.95 7.87 -10.74
CA THR A 78 -8.59 9.17 -11.33
C THR A 78 -7.88 9.00 -12.66
N ALA A 79 -6.94 8.05 -12.77
CA ALA A 79 -6.27 7.71 -14.01
C ALA A 79 -7.24 7.22 -15.11
N MET A 80 -8.38 6.63 -14.71
CA MET A 80 -9.45 6.19 -15.61
C MET A 80 -10.49 7.29 -15.91
N GLY A 81 -10.35 8.49 -15.34
CA GLY A 81 -11.33 9.58 -15.48
C GLY A 81 -12.60 9.38 -14.63
N ILE A 82 -12.56 8.51 -13.62
CA ILE A 82 -13.68 8.22 -12.72
C ILE A 82 -13.43 8.95 -11.40
N SER A 83 -14.47 9.62 -10.88
CA SER A 83 -14.39 10.29 -9.58
C SER A 83 -14.13 9.26 -8.46
N PRO A 84 -13.15 9.48 -7.57
CA PRO A 84 -12.95 8.64 -6.38
C PRO A 84 -14.16 8.60 -5.42
N ARG A 85 -15.09 9.55 -5.56
CA ARG A 85 -16.36 9.64 -4.82
C ARG A 85 -17.53 8.93 -5.51
N THR A 86 -17.28 8.27 -6.64
CA THR A 86 -18.32 7.48 -7.33
C THR A 86 -18.92 6.48 -6.35
N ALA A 87 -20.25 6.40 -6.33
CA ALA A 87 -20.98 5.49 -5.48
C ALA A 87 -22.16 4.90 -6.22
N PHE A 88 -22.55 3.70 -5.81
CA PHE A 88 -23.76 3.03 -6.28
C PHE A 88 -24.72 2.88 -5.10
N GLU A 89 -26.01 3.13 -5.32
CA GLU A 89 -27.01 2.90 -4.28
C GLU A 89 -27.35 1.40 -4.22
N ILE A 90 -27.06 0.79 -3.07
CA ILE A 90 -27.36 -0.62 -2.79
C ILE A 90 -28.23 -0.63 -1.54
N GLU A 91 -29.45 -1.17 -1.65
CA GLU A 91 -30.40 -1.26 -0.53
C GLU A 91 -30.62 0.09 0.20
N LYS A 92 -30.75 1.19 -0.56
CA LYS A 92 -30.91 2.57 -0.06
C LYS A 92 -29.71 3.11 0.72
N ARG A 93 -28.52 2.52 0.55
CA ARG A 93 -27.25 3.00 1.13
C ARG A 93 -26.22 3.23 0.02
N PRO A 94 -25.43 4.31 0.09
CA PRO A 94 -24.36 4.52 -0.87
C PRO A 94 -23.21 3.54 -0.62
N PHE A 95 -22.77 2.87 -1.68
CA PHE A 95 -21.57 2.03 -1.68
C PHE A 95 -20.50 2.68 -2.55
N TYR A 96 -19.49 3.25 -1.90
CA TYR A 96 -18.42 4.00 -2.56
C TYR A 96 -17.35 3.09 -3.16
N VAL A 97 -16.71 3.56 -4.23
CA VAL A 97 -15.61 2.85 -4.89
C VAL A 97 -14.27 2.92 -4.12
N THR A 98 -14.17 3.86 -3.18
CA THR A 98 -13.08 4.00 -2.20
C THR A 98 -13.66 3.95 -0.78
N GLU A 99 -12.83 3.79 0.25
CA GLU A 99 -13.29 3.76 1.64
C GLU A 99 -14.08 5.04 1.97
N ASN A 100 -15.41 4.89 2.14
CA ASN A 100 -16.38 5.97 2.34
C ASN A 100 -16.34 7.12 1.30
N GLY A 101 -15.72 6.91 0.14
CA GLY A 101 -15.52 7.98 -0.85
C GLY A 101 -14.47 9.01 -0.42
N GLU A 102 -13.59 8.69 0.52
CA GLU A 102 -12.61 9.62 1.09
C GLU A 102 -11.19 9.41 0.55
N GLY A 103 -10.98 8.38 -0.28
CA GLY A 103 -9.69 8.12 -0.90
C GLY A 103 -9.21 9.32 -1.73
N LYS A 104 -7.93 9.66 -1.58
CA LYS A 104 -7.28 10.78 -2.25
C LYS A 104 -6.31 10.24 -3.30
N PRO A 105 -6.37 10.72 -4.55
CA PRO A 105 -5.38 10.35 -5.55
C PRO A 105 -3.99 10.82 -5.11
N VAL A 106 -2.97 10.00 -5.34
CA VAL A 106 -1.57 10.38 -5.16
C VAL A 106 -1.14 11.17 -6.39
N GLU A 107 -1.33 12.49 -6.33
CA GLU A 107 -1.14 13.39 -7.47
C GLU A 107 0.29 13.37 -8.00
N GLU A 108 1.28 13.10 -7.14
CA GLU A 108 2.69 13.02 -7.49
C GLU A 108 2.99 11.93 -8.53
N LEU A 109 2.12 10.92 -8.66
CA LEU A 109 2.28 9.83 -9.64
C LEU A 109 1.95 10.25 -11.08
N PHE A 110 1.17 11.30 -11.29
CA PHE A 110 0.74 11.75 -12.63
C PHE A 110 1.77 12.67 -13.30
N ALA A 111 1.84 12.60 -14.64
CA ALA A 111 2.78 13.33 -15.51
C ALA A 111 2.34 14.75 -15.87
#